data_AF-Q2U5C1-F1
#
_entry.id   AF-Q2U5C1-F1
#
_cell.length_a   1.000
_cell.length_b   1.000
_cell.length_c   1.000
_cell.angle_alpha   90.00
_cell.angle_beta   90.00
_cell.angle_gamma   90.00
#
_symmetry.space_group_name_H-M   'P 1'
#
loop_
_entity.id
_entity.type
_entity.pdbx_description
1 polymer ?
#
loop_
_entity_poly.entity_id
_entity_poly.type
_entity_poly.pdbx_seq_one_letter_code
_entity_poly.pdbx_strand_id
1 'polypeptide(L)'
;MPGNSAPEKHVLLSQHPILCGLFLFHLNIRIQSAGQQLITQWYDVQQLALLYNLVKVQTHKNLSWPDMEAFIEIHGESHIFIGSRPKKAGESLNRLELATGL
;
A
#
# COMPACT_ATOMS: atom_id res chain seq x y z
N MET A 1 6.78 36.24 -43.82
CA MET A 1 6.45 36.43 -42.40
C MET A 1 6.41 35.04 -41.79
N PRO A 2 7.35 34.63 -40.91
CA PRO A 2 7.32 33.28 -40.35
C PRO A 2 6.15 33.18 -39.38
N GLY A 3 5.36 32.12 -39.53
CA GLY A 3 4.11 31.90 -38.82
C GLY A 3 4.31 31.75 -37.32
N ASN A 4 3.48 32.44 -36.56
CA ASN A 4 3.38 32.34 -35.12
C ASN A 4 2.70 31.02 -34.74
N SER A 5 3.38 29.88 -34.92
CA SER A 5 2.94 28.60 -34.36
C SER A 5 3.41 28.56 -32.91
N ALA A 6 2.46 28.59 -31.96
CA ALA A 6 2.77 28.38 -30.55
C ALA A 6 3.65 27.13 -30.39
N PRO A 7 4.69 27.17 -29.53
CA PRO A 7 5.56 26.02 -29.36
C PRO A 7 4.72 24.79 -28.99
N GLU A 8 4.93 23.68 -29.70
CA GLU A 8 4.24 22.43 -29.43
C GLU A 8 4.35 22.08 -27.94
N LYS A 9 3.24 21.64 -27.35
CA LYS A 9 3.22 21.28 -25.95
C LYS A 9 4.22 20.14 -25.75
N HIS A 10 5.19 20.33 -24.85
CA HIS A 10 6.26 19.38 -24.53
C HIS A 10 7.45 19.29 -25.52
N VAL A 11 7.71 20.30 -26.36
CA VAL A 11 8.89 20.33 -27.27
C VAL A 11 10.20 19.87 -26.62
N LEU A 12 10.50 20.34 -25.39
CA LEU A 12 11.74 19.98 -24.68
C LEU A 12 11.80 18.49 -24.29
N LEU A 13 10.65 17.88 -24.01
CA LEU A 13 10.56 16.45 -23.67
C LEU A 13 10.60 15.60 -24.94
N SER A 14 9.94 16.05 -26.02
CA SER A 14 9.95 15.38 -27.32
C SER A 14 11.34 15.34 -27.96
N GLN A 15 12.21 16.31 -27.67
CA GLN A 15 13.60 16.33 -28.14
C GLN A 15 14.49 15.28 -27.46
N HIS A 16 14.13 14.83 -26.25
CA HIS A 16 14.95 13.90 -25.46
C HIS A 16 14.10 12.74 -24.90
N PRO A 17 13.63 11.82 -25.76
CA PRO A 17 12.76 10.72 -25.34
C PRO A 17 13.41 9.78 -24.32
N ILE A 18 14.74 9.57 -24.41
CA ILE A 18 15.50 8.75 -23.45
C ILE A 18 15.48 9.37 -22.06
N LEU A 19 15.67 10.69 -21.96
CA LEU A 19 15.64 11.41 -20.69
C LEU A 19 14.25 11.35 -20.06
N CYS A 20 13.19 11.44 -20.88
CA CYS A 20 11.82 11.27 -20.43
C CYS A 20 11.56 9.87 -19.86
N GLY A 21 12.07 8.83 -20.53
CA GLY A 21 12.01 7.45 -20.01
C GLY A 21 12.72 7.29 -18.67
N LEU A 22 13.91 7.90 -18.52
CA LEU A 22 14.65 7.88 -17.27
C LEU A 22 13.92 8.62 -16.14
N PHE A 23 13.33 9.78 -16.43
CA PHE A 23 12.50 10.50 -15.47
C PHE A 23 11.29 9.69 -15.03
N LEU A 24 10.58 9.07 -15.98
CA LEU A 24 9.44 8.21 -15.67
C LEU A 24 9.85 7.04 -14.78
N PHE A 25 10.94 6.37 -15.10
CA PHE A 25 11.47 5.27 -14.28
C PHE A 25 11.81 5.74 -12.86
N HIS A 26 12.54 6.85 -12.73
CA HIS A 26 12.95 7.39 -11.44
C HIS A 26 11.75 7.84 -10.58
N LEU A 27 10.76 8.48 -11.20
CA LEU A 27 9.52 8.86 -10.51
C LEU A 27 8.73 7.63 -10.03
N ASN A 28 8.63 6.59 -10.86
CA ASN A 28 7.97 5.35 -10.46
C ASN A 28 8.66 4.70 -9.26
N ILE A 29 9.98 4.56 -9.27
CA ILE A 29 10.74 3.99 -8.14
C ILE A 29 10.52 4.82 -6.87
N ARG A 30 10.52 6.16 -6.98
CA ARG A 30 10.28 7.04 -5.83
C ARG A 30 8.89 6.89 -5.25
N ILE A 31 7.87 6.81 -6.10
CA ILE A 31 6.48 6.63 -5.66
C ILE A 31 6.31 5.27 -4.98
N GLN A 32 6.90 4.21 -5.54
CA GLN A 32 6.88 2.87 -4.94
C GLN A 32 7.56 2.87 -3.56
N SER A 33 8.75 3.49 -3.45
CA SER A 33 9.46 3.60 -2.17
C SER A 33 8.68 4.41 -1.13
N ALA A 34 8.03 5.52 -1.54
CA ALA A 34 7.22 6.32 -0.65
C ALA A 34 5.96 5.57 -0.18
N GLY A 35 5.31 4.84 -1.10
CA GLY A 35 4.17 3.97 -0.78
C GLY A 35 4.53 2.89 0.22
N GLN A 36 5.66 2.20 0.02
CA GLN A 36 6.16 1.17 0.94
C GLN A 36 6.38 1.73 2.35
N GLN A 37 7.00 2.92 2.46
CA GLN A 37 7.23 3.57 3.76
C GLN A 37 5.91 3.95 4.45
N LEU A 38 4.96 4.50 3.69
CA LEU A 38 3.63 4.85 4.23
C LEU A 38 2.89 3.62 4.74
N ILE A 39 2.85 2.54 3.97
CA ILE A 39 2.19 1.28 4.34
C ILE A 39 2.82 0.67 5.61
N THR A 40 4.14 0.79 5.78
CA THR A 40 4.85 0.25 6.94
C THR A 40 4.65 1.08 8.21
N GLN A 41 4.44 2.39 8.08
CA GLN A 41 4.32 3.30 9.22
C GLN A 41 2.87 3.51 9.66
N TRP A 42 1.91 3.38 8.73
CA TRP A 42 0.53 3.72 9.03
C TRP A 42 -0.23 2.54 9.63
N TYR A 43 -0.77 2.79 10.81
CA TYR A 43 -1.62 1.89 11.57
C TYR A 43 -2.90 1.41 10.83
N ASP A 44 -3.36 2.12 9.79
CA ASP A 44 -4.61 1.83 9.06
C ASP A 44 -4.53 0.49 8.33
N VAL A 45 -3.34 0.11 7.86
CA VAL A 45 -3.12 -1.18 7.21
C VAL A 45 -3.24 -2.32 8.21
N GLN A 46 -2.82 -2.11 9.47
CA GLN A 46 -2.99 -3.08 10.54
C GLN A 46 -4.47 -3.26 10.92
N GLN A 47 -5.26 -2.17 10.96
CA GLN A 47 -6.71 -2.28 11.16
C GLN A 47 -7.38 -3.06 10.03
N LEU A 48 -6.95 -2.82 8.79
CA LEU A 48 -7.46 -3.51 7.62
C LEU A 48 -7.10 -5.00 7.62
N ALA A 49 -5.90 -5.37 8.09
CA ALA A 49 -5.49 -6.76 8.29
C ALA A 49 -6.36 -7.48 9.35
N LEU A 50 -6.68 -6.80 10.46
CA LEU A 50 -7.60 -7.30 11.49
C LEU A 50 -9.03 -7.48 10.95
N LEU A 51 -9.52 -6.52 10.16
CA LEU A 51 -10.83 -6.61 9.51
C LEU A 51 -10.87 -7.75 8.49
N TYR A 52 -9.86 -7.84 7.61
CA TYR A 52 -9.72 -8.91 6.63
C TYR A 52 -9.75 -10.29 7.30
N ASN A 53 -8.98 -10.45 8.38
CA ASN A 53 -8.97 -11.68 9.17
C ASN A 53 -10.36 -12.00 9.76
N LEU A 54 -11.07 -11.01 10.30
CA LEU A 54 -12.41 -11.19 10.86
C LEU A 54 -13.41 -11.65 9.79
N VAL A 55 -13.41 -11.02 8.62
CA VAL A 55 -14.30 -11.38 7.51
C VAL A 55 -14.01 -12.80 7.00
N LYS A 56 -12.72 -13.15 6.90
CA LYS A 56 -12.28 -14.49 6.46
C LYS A 56 -12.70 -15.60 7.43
N VAL A 57 -12.64 -15.32 8.74
CA VAL A 57 -13.02 -16.30 9.78
C VAL A 57 -14.53 -16.43 9.93
N GLN A 58 -15.29 -15.33 9.88
CA GLN A 58 -16.72 -15.33 10.23
C GLN A 58 -17.66 -15.54 9.05
N THR A 59 -17.38 -14.93 7.90
CA THR A 59 -18.37 -14.81 6.83
C THR A 59 -17.99 -15.65 5.63
N HIS A 60 -16.77 -15.48 5.11
CA HIS A 60 -16.35 -16.08 3.83
C HIS A 60 -14.96 -16.71 3.90
N LYS A 61 -14.92 -18.04 4.08
CA LYS A 61 -13.68 -18.83 4.05
C LYS A 61 -12.91 -18.72 2.72
N ASN A 62 -13.59 -18.35 1.63
CA ASN A 62 -12.99 -18.22 0.29
C ASN A 62 -12.53 -16.80 -0.08
N LEU A 63 -12.46 -15.87 0.88
CA LEU A 63 -11.95 -14.53 0.61
C LEU A 63 -10.42 -14.57 0.39
N SER A 64 -10.00 -14.41 -0.86
CA SER A 64 -8.58 -14.32 -1.24
C SER A 64 -8.19 -12.87 -1.49
N TRP A 65 -7.24 -12.37 -0.70
CA TRP A 65 -6.57 -11.09 -0.95
C TRP A 65 -5.06 -11.30 -0.83
N PRO A 66 -4.40 -11.66 -1.95
CA PRO A 66 -2.99 -12.03 -1.95
C PRO A 66 -2.08 -10.95 -1.36
N ASP A 67 -2.32 -9.68 -1.69
CA ASP A 67 -1.49 -8.57 -1.18
C ASP A 67 -1.58 -8.41 0.33
N MET A 68 -2.77 -8.62 0.92
CA MET A 68 -2.96 -8.55 2.37
C MET A 68 -2.29 -9.74 3.08
N GLU A 69 -2.37 -10.94 2.51
CA GLU A 69 -1.66 -12.10 3.08
C GLU A 69 -0.14 -11.94 2.95
N ALA A 70 0.36 -11.40 1.83
CA ALA A 70 1.78 -11.06 1.67
C ALA A 70 2.22 -9.98 2.67
N PHE A 71 1.41 -8.96 2.91
CA PHE A 71 1.66 -7.95 3.94
C PHE A 71 1.74 -8.59 5.34
N ILE A 72 0.80 -9.48 5.67
CA ILE A 72 0.79 -10.22 6.94
C ILE A 72 2.04 -11.09 7.09
N GLU A 73 2.48 -11.76 6.02
CA GLU A 73 3.67 -12.60 6.01
C GLU A 73 4.96 -11.77 6.16
N ILE A 74 5.09 -10.65 5.43
CA ILE A 74 6.28 -9.78 5.45
C ILE A 74 6.50 -9.14 6.82
N HIS A 75 5.44 -8.63 7.45
CA HIS A 75 5.53 -7.96 8.75
C HIS A 75 5.42 -8.92 9.94
N GLY A 76 4.97 -10.15 9.68
CA GLY A 76 4.80 -11.21 10.67
C GLY A 76 3.48 -11.08 11.44
N GLU A 77 2.79 -12.23 11.58
CA GLU A 77 1.51 -12.31 12.29
C GLU A 77 1.60 -11.78 13.73
N SER A 78 2.74 -12.02 14.40
CA SER A 78 2.93 -11.60 15.78
C SER A 78 3.05 -10.09 15.97
N HIS A 79 3.54 -9.38 14.96
CA HIS A 79 3.65 -7.94 15.00
C HIS A 79 2.31 -7.28 14.68
N ILE A 80 1.62 -7.75 13.62
CA ILE A 80 0.34 -7.19 13.16
C ILE A 80 -0.80 -7.49 14.14
N PHE A 81 -0.88 -8.71 14.66
CA PHE A 81 -1.98 -9.12 15.53
C PHE A 81 -1.65 -9.05 17.02
N ILE A 82 -0.47 -8.53 17.39
CA ILE A 82 0.03 -8.52 18.78
C ILE A 82 -0.04 -9.95 19.36
N GLY A 83 0.84 -10.83 18.90
CA GLY A 83 0.90 -12.24 19.31
C GLY A 83 0.45 -13.22 18.24
N SER A 84 -0.82 -13.65 18.25
CA SER A 84 -1.33 -14.70 17.34
C SER A 84 -2.55 -14.27 16.54
N ARG A 85 -2.82 -14.86 15.37
CA ARG A 85 -4.00 -14.49 14.56
C ARG A 85 -5.32 -14.71 15.35
N PRO A 86 -6.13 -13.66 15.60
CA PRO A 86 -7.34 -13.77 16.41
C PRO A 86 -8.42 -14.57 15.69
N LYS A 87 -9.21 -15.34 16.45
CA LYS A 87 -10.25 -16.24 15.88
C LYS A 87 -11.67 -15.73 16.11
N LYS A 88 -11.84 -14.68 16.90
CA LYS A 88 -13.13 -14.10 17.29
C LYS A 88 -13.09 -12.58 17.15
N ALA A 89 -14.24 -11.97 16.86
CA ALA A 89 -14.34 -10.51 16.74
C ALA A 89 -13.85 -9.76 17.99
N GLY A 90 -14.25 -10.22 19.18
CA GLY A 90 -13.85 -9.57 20.43
C GLY A 90 -12.33 -9.64 20.69
N GLU A 91 -11.67 -10.71 20.26
CA GLU A 91 -10.20 -10.80 20.35
C GLU A 91 -9.51 -9.84 19.38
N SER A 92 -10.04 -9.68 18.16
CA SER A 92 -9.52 -8.71 17.19
C SER A 92 -9.66 -7.28 17.69
N LEU A 93 -10.81 -6.94 18.32
CA LEU A 93 -11.06 -5.60 18.86
C LEU A 93 -10.13 -5.29 20.04
N ASN A 94 -10.03 -6.18 21.03
CA ASN A 94 -9.12 -5.98 22.17
C ASN A 94 -7.66 -5.81 21.73
N ARG A 95 -7.23 -6.55 20.70
CA ARG A 95 -5.86 -6.41 20.15
C ARG A 95 -5.69 -5.11 19.39
N LEU A 96 -6.72 -4.65 18.69
CA LEU A 96 -6.70 -3.34 18.04
C LEU A 96 -6.54 -2.22 19.08
N GLU A 97 -7.31 -2.27 20.17
CA GLU A 97 -7.23 -1.31 21.28
C GLU A 97 -5.82 -1.29 21.88
N LEU A 98 -5.25 -2.48 22.14
CA LEU A 98 -3.89 -2.63 22.65
C LEU A 98 -2.81 -2.02 21.75
N ALA A 99 -2.90 -2.15 20.42
CA ALA A 99 -1.91 -1.51 19.54
C ALA A 99 -2.15 -0.01 19.32
N THR A 100 -3.38 0.49 19.54
CA THR A 100 -3.64 1.94 19.60
C THR A 100 -3.28 2.58 20.93
N GLY A 101 -3.02 1.78 21.97
CA GLY A 101 -2.80 2.27 23.33
C GLY A 101 -4.08 2.79 24.00
N LEU A 102 -5.24 2.26 23.59
CA LEU A 102 -6.55 2.51 24.21
C LEU A 102 -6.82 1.50 25.34
#